data_AF-A0A535E457-F1
#
_entry.id   AF-A0A535E457-F1
#
_cell.length_a   1.000
_cell.length_b   1.000
_cell.length_c   1.000
_cell.angle_alpha   90.00
_cell.angle_beta   90.00
_cell.angle_gamma   90.00
#
_symmetry.space_group_name_H-M   'P 1'
#
loop_
_entity.id
_entity.type
_entity.pdbx_description
1 polymer ?
#
loop_
_entity_poly.entity_id
_entity_poly.type
_entity_poly.pdbx_seq_one_letter_code
_entity_poly.pdbx_strand_id
1 'polypeptide(L)'
;MAVRAELYCYFCGHGLGEVLVPTRARRPSLEQLRTAYAAGGRETPVWDESDQPLCPRCGGQLFLERFEHEVIRADERRTLRRAS
;
A
#
# COMPACT_ATOMS: atom_id res chain seq x y z
N MET A 1 5.84 12.38 3.23
CA MET A 1 6.28 11.29 2.33
C MET A 1 5.14 10.28 2.23
N ALA A 2 5.05 9.60 1.11
CA ALA A 2 4.10 8.51 0.89
C ALA A 2 4.84 7.39 0.17
N VAL A 3 4.48 6.15 0.47
CA VAL A 3 5.04 4.98 -0.20
C VAL A 3 3.96 4.33 -1.05
N ARG A 4 4.33 3.81 -2.21
CA ARG A 4 3.47 2.90 -2.97
C ARG A 4 3.57 1.54 -2.33
N ALA A 5 2.44 0.87 -2.11
CA ALA A 5 2.40 -0.44 -1.49
C ALA A 5 1.35 -1.33 -2.14
N GLU A 6 1.64 -2.62 -2.30
CA GLU A 6 0.69 -3.62 -2.78
C GLU A 6 0.65 -4.84 -1.86
N LEU A 7 -0.55 -5.36 -1.63
CA LEU A 7 -0.79 -6.62 -0.94
C LEU A 7 -0.97 -7.74 -1.97
N TYR A 8 -0.22 -8.83 -1.77
CA TYR A 8 -0.19 -9.97 -2.66
C TYR A 8 -0.41 -11.28 -1.92
N CYS A 9 -1.17 -12.19 -2.54
CA CYS A 9 -1.41 -13.53 -2.02
C CYS A 9 -0.49 -14.55 -2.69
N TYR A 10 0.47 -15.09 -1.95
CA TYR A 10 1.33 -16.17 -2.46
C TYR A 10 0.62 -17.51 -2.66
N PHE A 11 -0.59 -17.67 -2.11
CA PHE A 11 -1.35 -18.92 -2.28
C PHE A 11 -2.03 -19.00 -3.65
N CYS A 12 -2.72 -17.94 -4.10
CA CYS A 12 -3.43 -17.93 -5.39
C CYS A 12 -2.84 -16.98 -6.44
N GLY A 13 -1.74 -16.27 -6.11
CA GLY A 13 -1.07 -15.32 -7.00
C GLY A 13 -1.80 -13.99 -7.20
N HIS A 14 -2.72 -13.65 -6.29
CA HIS A 14 -3.60 -12.48 -6.46
C HIS A 14 -3.04 -11.22 -5.80
N GLY A 15 -2.86 -10.16 -6.59
CA GLY A 15 -2.51 -8.81 -6.11
C GLY A 15 -3.73 -7.91 -6.01
N LEU A 16 -3.81 -7.08 -4.96
CA LEU A 16 -4.92 -6.16 -4.73
C LEU A 16 -4.74 -4.78 -5.40
N GLY A 17 -3.64 -4.59 -6.13
CA GLY A 17 -3.31 -3.33 -6.77
C GLY A 17 -2.69 -2.32 -5.79
N GLU A 18 -1.86 -1.43 -6.34
CA GLU A 18 -1.02 -0.55 -5.56
C GLU A 18 -1.78 0.62 -4.91
N VAL A 19 -1.60 0.84 -3.60
CA VAL A 19 -2.13 1.99 -2.86
C VAL A 19 -1.02 2.96 -2.48
N LEU A 20 -1.38 4.25 -2.36
CA LEU A 20 -0.50 5.27 -1.78
C LEU A 20 -0.75 5.33 -0.27
N VAL A 21 0.29 5.03 0.51
CA VAL A 21 0.21 5.03 1.97
C VAL A 21 0.98 6.21 2.55
N PRO A 22 0.31 7.19 3.18
CA PRO A 22 0.98 8.27 3.89
C PRO A 22 1.77 7.71 5.08
N THR A 23 3.10 7.75 5.01
CA THR A 23 3.95 7.29 6.11
C THR A 23 5.31 7.99 6.07
N ARG A 24 5.93 8.12 7.25
CA ARG A 24 7.32 8.56 7.40
C ARG A 24 8.28 7.37 7.56
N ALA A 25 7.74 6.17 7.74
CA ALA A 25 8.53 4.95 7.91
C ALA A 25 8.85 4.32 6.56
N ARG A 26 9.92 3.51 6.53
CA ARG A 26 10.31 2.75 5.34
C ARG A 26 9.27 1.71 4.92
N ARG A 27 8.55 1.16 5.89
CA ARG A 27 7.50 0.17 5.69
C ARG A 27 6.21 0.69 6.34
N PRO A 28 5.06 0.70 5.63
CA PRO A 28 3.79 1.08 6.22
C PRO A 28 3.32 0.05 7.24
N SER A 29 2.61 0.49 8.28
CA SER A 29 1.95 -0.40 9.24
C SER A 29 0.70 -1.04 8.64
N LEU A 30 0.19 -2.11 9.27
CA LEU A 30 -1.06 -2.74 8.86
C LEU A 30 -2.27 -1.80 8.97
N GLU A 31 -2.32 -0.96 10.00
CA GLU A 31 -3.35 0.06 10.18
C GLU A 31 -3.33 1.11 9.05
N GLN A 32 -2.14 1.55 8.66
CA GLN A 32 -1.96 2.48 7.55
C GLN A 32 -2.39 1.84 6.22
N LEU A 33 -2.06 0.56 6.00
CA LEU A 33 -2.51 -0.20 4.84
C LEU A 33 -4.04 -0.34 4.84
N ARG A 34 -4.66 -0.69 5.98
CA ARG A 34 -6.12 -0.77 6.11
C ARG A 34 -6.80 0.52 5.69
N THR A 35 -6.31 1.64 6.20
CA THR A 35 -6.85 2.96 5.87
C THR A 35 -6.72 3.25 4.37
N ALA A 36 -5.55 2.94 3.78
CA ALA A 36 -5.29 3.19 2.37
C ALA A 36 -6.18 2.34 1.45
N TYR A 37 -6.39 1.06 1.76
CA TYR A 37 -7.29 0.20 0.99
C TYR A 37 -8.77 0.56 1.19
N ALA A 38 -9.19 1.00 2.38
CA ALA A 38 -10.56 1.43 2.63
C ALA A 38 -10.94 2.72 1.87
N ALA A 39 -9.96 3.58 1.58
CA ALA A 39 -10.18 4.83 0.85
C ALA A 39 -10.26 4.65 -0.68
N GLY A 40 -9.73 3.54 -1.21
CA GLY A 40 -9.73 3.26 -2.65
C GLY A 40 -10.97 2.46 -3.04
N GLY A 41 -11.71 2.90 -4.07
CA GLY A 41 -12.81 2.13 -4.69
C GLY A 41 -12.32 0.90 -5.49
N ARG A 42 -11.31 0.21 -4.97
CA ARG A 42 -10.66 -0.96 -5.56
C ARG A 42 -11.00 -2.19 -4.73
N GLU A 43 -10.51 -3.34 -5.17
CA GLU A 43 -10.65 -4.57 -4.41
C GLU A 43 -9.92 -4.44 -3.06
N THR A 44 -10.62 -4.75 -1.97
CA THR A 44 -10.12 -4.60 -0.61
C THR A 44 -9.77 -5.95 0.01
N PRO A 45 -8.70 -6.03 0.83
CA PRO A 45 -8.44 -7.22 1.62
C PRO A 45 -9.58 -7.47 2.60
N VAL A 46 -9.82 -8.75 2.92
CA VAL A 46 -10.60 -9.14 4.10
C VAL A 46 -9.68 -9.00 5.31
N TRP A 47 -10.20 -8.57 6.45
CA TRP A 47 -9.41 -8.46 7.68
C TRP A 47 -9.93 -9.44 8.71
N ASP A 48 -9.02 -10.20 9.33
CA ASP A 48 -9.38 -11.10 10.43
C ASP A 48 -9.43 -10.39 11.79
N GLU A 49 -9.74 -11.14 12.84
CA GLU A 49 -9.86 -10.64 14.22
C GLU A 49 -8.52 -10.14 14.80
N SER A 50 -7.39 -10.53 14.20
CA SER A 50 -6.04 -10.10 14.58
C SER A 50 -5.53 -8.95 13.70
N ASP A 51 -6.42 -8.31 12.95
CA ASP A 51 -6.13 -7.27 11.98
C ASP A 51 -5.16 -7.68 10.86
N GLN A 52 -5.07 -8.98 10.55
CA GLN A 52 -4.27 -9.50 9.46
C GLN A 52 -5.05 -9.46 8.14
N PRO A 53 -4.46 -8.97 7.03
CA PRO A 53 -5.10 -8.98 5.74
C PRO A 53 -5.12 -10.39 5.11
N LEU A 54 -6.29 -10.77 4.61
CA LEU A 54 -6.60 -12.02 3.93
C LEU A 54 -7.08 -11.74 2.49
N CYS A 55 -6.74 -12.66 1.60
CA CYS A 55 -7.09 -12.58 0.19
C CYS A 55 -8.61 -12.75 0.01
N PRO A 56 -9.31 -11.79 -0.63
CA PRO A 56 -10.75 -11.88 -0.84
C PRO A 56 -11.16 -13.02 -1.77
N ARG A 57 -10.20 -13.61 -2.53
CA ARG A 57 -10.47 -14.70 -3.47
C ARG A 57 -10.35 -16.10 -2.87
N CYS A 58 -9.41 -16.31 -1.94
CA CYS A 58 -9.08 -17.65 -1.44
C CYS A 58 -8.94 -17.76 0.09
N GLY A 59 -9.03 -16.65 0.82
CA GLY A 59 -8.82 -16.63 2.28
C GLY A 59 -7.35 -16.76 2.72
N GLY A 60 -6.40 -16.93 1.80
CA GLY A 60 -4.98 -17.00 2.12
C GLY A 60 -4.42 -15.67 2.64
N GLN A 61 -3.39 -15.73 3.49
CA GLN A 61 -2.74 -14.53 4.04
C GLN A 61 -2.16 -13.65 2.93
N LEU A 62 -2.37 -12.34 3.04
CA LEU A 62 -1.77 -11.34 2.16
C LEU A 62 -0.48 -10.80 2.77
N PHE A 63 0.49 -10.57 1.89
CA PHE A 63 1.81 -10.08 2.24
C PHE A 63 2.10 -8.78 1.50
N LEU A 64 2.87 -7.92 2.14
CA LEU A 64 3.36 -6.69 1.53
C LEU A 64 4.54 -7.04 0.60
N GLU A 65 4.28 -7.17 -0.71
CA GLU A 65 5.31 -7.61 -1.66
C GLU A 65 6.17 -6.45 -2.16
N ARG A 66 5.57 -5.26 -2.38
CA ARG A 66 6.26 -4.12 -3.01
C ARG A 66 6.11 -2.87 -2.17
N PHE A 67 7.23 -2.20 -1.92
CA PHE A 67 7.25 -0.81 -1.48
C PHE A 67 8.32 -0.02 -2.23
N GLU A 68 7.91 0.94 -3.06
CA GLU A 68 8.82 1.90 -3.69
C GLU A 68 8.77 3.22 -2.91
N HIS A 69 9.96 3.73 -2.57
CA HIS A 69 10.13 4.86 -1.67
C HIS A 69 9.90 6.25 -2.28
N GLU A 70 9.72 6.37 -3.58
CA GLU A 70 9.67 7.69 -4.22
C GLU A 70 8.31 8.02 -4.81
N VAL A 71 7.50 8.71 -4.02
CA VAL A 71 6.45 9.58 -4.55
C VAL A 71 6.85 11.01 -4.25
N ILE A 72 7.73 11.58 -5.09
CA ILE A 72 7.94 13.03 -5.12
C ILE A 72 6.64 13.64 -5.63
N ARG A 73 5.95 14.41 -4.79
CA ARG A 73 4.76 15.15 -5.22
C ARG A 73 5.17 16.13 -6.32
N ALA A 74 4.33 16.32 -7.33
CA ALA A 74 4.62 17.20 -8.46
C ALA A 74 5.01 18.64 -8.02
N ASP A 75 4.49 19.10 -6.88
CA ASP A 75 4.80 20.39 -6.27
C ASP A 75 6.26 20.49 -5.79
N GLU A 76 6.78 19.45 -5.11
CA GLU A 76 8.18 19.38 -4.64
C GLU A 76 9.17 19.34 -5.82
N ARG A 77 8.75 18.78 -6.96
CA ARG A 77 9.54 18.72 -8.19
C ARG A 77 9.77 20.10 -8.82
N ARG A 78 8.84 21.05 -8.62
CA ARG A 78 8.97 22.44 -9.11
C ARG A 78 9.98 23.24 -8.27
N THR A 79 10.07 22.97 -6.97
CA THR A 79 11.00 23.62 -6.06
C THR A 79 12.44 23.21 -6.32
N LEU A 80 12.68 21.93 -6.61
CA LEU A 80 14.02 21.40 -6.94
C LEU A 80 14.58 21.96 -8.25
N ARG A 81 13.74 22.19 -9.27
CA ARG A 81 14.16 22.77 -10.57
C ARG A 81 14.56 24.25 -10.51
N ARG A 82 14.16 25.00 -9.47
CA ARG A 82 14.53 26.41 -9.30
C ARG A 82 15.83 26.63 -8.55
N ALA A 83 16.39 25.58 -7.95
CA ALA A 83 17.62 25.62 -7.16
C ALA A 83 18.85 25.06 -7.90
N SER A 84 18.76 24.85 -9.22
CA SER A 84 19.84 24.37 -10.10
C SER A 84 20.26 25.43 -11.10
#